data_AF-A0AAV2ZL29-F1
#
_entry.id   AF-A0AAV2ZL29-F1
#
_cell.length_a   1.000
_cell.length_b   1.000
_cell.length_c   1.000
_cell.angle_alpha   90.00
_cell.angle_beta   90.00
_cell.angle_gamma   90.00
#
_symmetry.space_group_name_H-M   'P 1'
#
loop_
_entity.id
_entity.type
_entity.pdbx_description
1 polymer ?
#
loop_
_entity_poly.entity_id
_entity_poly.type
_entity_poly.pdbx_seq_one_letter_code
_entity_poly.pdbx_strand_id
1 'polypeptide(L)'
;MNYLLRWTTHYVADKISVEYLAARNKGSSYQFEDNHDGRVQGKTRNSEYEISRHPLGCTCVFASNMRLPCRHVVAYRYQMQCEHVVPIEMIDERYI
;
A
#
# COMPACT_ATOMS: atom_id res chain seq x y z
N MET A 1 -4.05 -10.60 29.19
CA MET A 1 -3.03 -9.72 28.56
C MET A 1 -2.06 -10.63 27.79
N ASN A 2 -2.14 -10.65 26.47
CA ASN A 2 -1.27 -11.45 25.59
C ASN A 2 -0.49 -10.51 24.67
N TYR A 3 0.50 -9.85 25.27
CA TYR A 3 1.54 -9.14 24.53
C TYR A 3 2.59 -10.20 24.14
N LEU A 4 3.14 -10.15 22.92
CA LEU A 4 4.43 -10.75 22.49
C LEU A 4 4.44 -11.70 21.27
N LEU A 5 3.37 -11.79 20.45
CA LEU A 5 3.51 -12.18 19.02
C LEU A 5 2.93 -11.12 18.06
N ARG A 6 2.59 -9.95 18.63
CA ARG A 6 1.76 -8.86 18.10
C ARG A 6 2.43 -7.98 17.03
N TRP A 7 3.53 -8.42 16.45
CA TRP A 7 4.27 -7.65 15.44
C TRP A 7 4.31 -8.47 14.16
N THR A 8 3.13 -8.57 13.53
CA THR A 8 2.90 -8.97 12.13
C THR A 8 3.76 -10.16 11.71
N THR A 9 3.23 -11.39 11.85
CA THR A 9 3.85 -12.67 11.43
C THR A 9 4.97 -12.47 10.40
N HIS A 10 6.18 -12.99 10.63
CA HIS A 10 7.36 -12.74 9.78
C HIS A 10 7.08 -12.78 8.26
N TYR A 11 6.14 -13.63 7.84
CA TYR A 11 5.59 -13.68 6.48
C TYR A 11 4.97 -12.35 5.98
N VAL A 12 4.08 -11.72 6.76
CA VAL A 12 3.46 -10.42 6.43
C VAL A 12 4.51 -9.34 6.32
N ALA A 13 5.47 -9.30 7.27
CA ALA A 13 6.57 -8.35 7.22
C ALA A 13 7.42 -8.54 5.96
N ASP A 14 7.73 -9.77 5.59
CA ASP A 14 8.43 -10.10 4.34
C ASP A 14 7.65 -9.60 3.11
N LYS A 15 6.33 -9.85 3.02
CA LYS A 15 5.51 -9.37 1.91
C LYS A 15 5.45 -7.85 1.80
N ILE A 16 5.24 -7.16 2.93
CA ILE A 16 5.25 -5.68 2.96
C ILE A 16 6.62 -5.16 2.55
N SER A 17 7.72 -5.78 3.01
CA SER A 17 9.07 -5.35 2.67
C SER A 17 9.35 -5.43 1.16
N VAL A 18 8.87 -6.49 0.49
CA VAL A 18 9.02 -6.67 -0.96
C VAL A 18 8.24 -5.60 -1.73
N GLU A 19 6.98 -5.34 -1.35
CA GLU A 19 6.17 -4.30 -1.96
C GLU A 19 6.76 -2.91 -1.72
N TYR A 20 7.31 -2.66 -0.54
CA TYR A 20 7.96 -1.41 -0.18
C TYR A 20 9.22 -1.14 -0.99
N LEU A 21 10.11 -2.13 -1.11
CA LEU A 21 11.32 -2.02 -1.94
C LEU A 21 10.96 -1.83 -3.43
N ALA A 22 9.93 -2.54 -3.92
CA ALA A 22 9.45 -2.38 -5.28
C ALA A 22 8.91 -0.96 -5.53
N ALA A 23 8.11 -0.42 -4.60
CA ALA A 23 7.60 0.94 -4.67
C ALA A 23 8.74 1.96 -4.72
N ARG A 24 9.75 1.80 -3.86
CA ARG A 24 10.90 2.69 -3.79
C ARG A 24 11.75 2.65 -5.06
N ASN A 25 12.03 1.46 -5.58
CA ASN A 25 12.85 1.29 -6.80
C ASN A 25 12.13 1.77 -8.06
N LYS A 26 10.79 1.69 -8.08
CA LYS A 26 9.96 2.08 -9.23
C LYS A 26 9.23 3.40 -9.03
N GLY A 27 9.60 4.19 -8.03
CA GLY A 27 8.90 5.41 -7.62
C GLY A 27 8.59 6.37 -8.78
N SER A 28 9.54 6.53 -9.70
CA SER A 28 9.43 7.43 -10.87
C SER A 28 8.52 6.91 -11.98
N SER A 29 8.14 5.63 -11.96
CA SER A 29 7.29 5.01 -12.98
C SER A 29 5.80 5.07 -12.65
N TYR A 30 5.46 5.48 -11.42
CA TYR A 30 4.08 5.62 -10.99
C TYR A 30 3.58 7.03 -11.27
N GLN A 31 2.59 7.12 -12.14
CA GLN A 31 1.84 8.34 -12.40
C GLN A 31 0.50 8.23 -11.69
N PHE A 32 0.12 9.29 -10.99
CA PHE A 32 -1.12 9.37 -10.23
C PHE A 32 -1.91 10.57 -10.74
N GLU A 33 -3.13 10.31 -11.16
CA GLU A 33 -4.11 11.32 -11.54
C GLU A 33 -5.21 11.33 -10.48
N ASP A 34 -5.40 12.48 -9.86
CA ASP A 34 -6.44 12.65 -8.85
C ASP A 34 -7.79 12.86 -9.52
N ASN A 35 -8.69 11.91 -9.32
CA ASN A 35 -10.10 12.16 -9.57
C ASN A 35 -10.67 12.90 -8.36
N HIS A 36 -11.39 13.99 -8.61
CA HIS A 36 -12.02 14.82 -7.58
C HIS A 36 -12.91 14.04 -6.58
N ASP A 37 -13.29 12.80 -6.91
CA ASP A 37 -14.08 11.88 -6.08
C ASP A 37 -13.29 11.17 -4.95
N GLY A 38 -12.07 11.62 -4.64
CA GLY A 38 -11.25 11.00 -3.59
C GLY A 38 -10.63 9.66 -3.97
N ARG A 39 -10.64 9.36 -5.28
CA ARG A 39 -9.99 8.22 -5.92
C ARG A 39 -8.81 8.73 -6.74
N VAL A 40 -7.73 7.98 -6.72
CA VAL A 40 -6.52 8.29 -7.48
C VAL A 40 -6.33 7.19 -8.50
N GLN A 41 -6.42 7.52 -9.78
CA GLN A 41 -6.11 6.57 -10.84
C GLN A 41 -4.61 6.54 -11.03
N GLY A 42 -4.05 5.33 -10.95
CA GLY A 42 -2.66 5.09 -11.25
C GLY A 42 -2.52 4.23 -12.48
N LYS A 43 -1.69 4.67 -13.42
CA LYS A 43 -1.30 3.86 -14.58
C LYS A 43 0.15 3.47 -14.46
N THR A 44 0.41 2.17 -14.55
CA THR A 44 1.75 1.64 -14.87
C THR A 44 1.72 1.17 -16.32
N ARG A 45 2.90 1.06 -16.96
CA ARG A 45 3.08 0.55 -18.32
C ARG A 45 2.28 -0.72 -18.67
N ASN A 46 1.99 -1.58 -17.69
CA ASN A 46 1.33 -2.88 -17.89
C ASN A 46 0.03 -3.06 -17.10
N SER A 47 -0.43 -2.08 -16.31
CA SER A 47 -1.62 -2.24 -15.47
C SER A 47 -2.21 -0.90 -15.06
N GLU A 48 -3.53 -0.81 -15.14
CA GLU A 48 -4.32 0.27 -14.54
C GLU A 48 -4.78 -0.18 -13.15
N TYR A 49 -4.72 0.74 -12.18
CA TYR A 49 -5.17 0.49 -10.82
C TYR A 49 -5.77 1.76 -10.24
N GLU A 50 -6.65 1.60 -9.25
CA GLU A 50 -7.28 2.70 -8.53
C GLU A 50 -6.87 2.64 -7.07
N ILE A 51 -6.53 3.79 -6.51
CA ILE A 51 -6.26 3.97 -5.08
C ILE A 51 -7.39 4.80 -4.48
N SER A 52 -8.12 4.22 -3.53
CA SER A 52 -9.07 4.96 -2.72
C SER A 52 -8.31 5.69 -1.61
N ARG A 53 -8.60 6.96 -1.34
CA ARG A 53 -7.96 7.68 -0.23
C ARG A 53 -8.60 7.32 1.12
N HIS A 54 -9.91 7.06 1.14
CA HIS A 54 -10.71 6.82 2.36
C HIS A 54 -11.75 5.71 2.13
N PRO A 55 -11.58 4.50 2.70
CA PRO A 55 -10.38 4.01 3.37
C PRO A 55 -9.21 3.89 2.38
N LEU A 56 -7.97 4.07 2.87
CA LEU A 56 -6.79 4.02 2.03
C LEU A 56 -6.55 2.59 1.53
N GLY A 57 -6.67 2.36 0.22
CA GLY A 57 -6.60 1.02 -0.36
C GLY A 57 -6.37 1.05 -1.87
N CYS A 58 -6.08 -0.11 -2.47
CA CYS A 58 -5.85 -0.22 -3.90
C CYS A 58 -6.60 -1.42 -4.49
N THR A 59 -7.04 -1.31 -5.74
CA THR A 59 -7.75 -2.38 -6.47
C THR A 59 -6.83 -3.42 -7.11
N CYS A 60 -5.51 -3.32 -6.94
CA CYS A 60 -4.58 -4.29 -7.53
C CYS A 60 -4.71 -5.67 -6.87
N VAL A 61 -4.34 -6.72 -7.61
CA VAL A 61 -4.46 -8.13 -7.18
C VAL A 61 -3.83 -8.38 -5.81
N PHE A 62 -2.67 -7.78 -5.54
CA PHE A 62 -2.01 -7.92 -4.23
C PHE A 62 -2.87 -7.36 -3.10
N ALA A 63 -3.32 -6.11 -3.23
CA ALA A 63 -4.14 -5.45 -2.20
C ALA A 63 -5.49 -6.15 -2.02
N SER A 64 -6.12 -6.61 -3.11
CA SER A 64 -7.38 -7.36 -3.05
C SER A 64 -7.25 -8.70 -2.33
N ASN A 65 -6.17 -9.46 -2.58
CA ASN A 65 -5.97 -10.78 -1.98
C ASN A 65 -5.42 -10.71 -0.56
N MET A 66 -4.38 -9.89 -0.37
CA MET A 66 -3.65 -9.81 0.88
C MET A 66 -4.28 -8.82 1.86
N ARG A 67 -5.12 -7.87 1.41
CA ARG A 67 -5.61 -6.76 2.25
C ARG A 67 -4.48 -6.06 3.02
N LEU A 68 -3.37 -5.90 2.32
CA LEU A 68 -2.16 -5.25 2.82
C LEU A 68 -1.79 -4.08 1.92
N PRO A 69 -1.04 -3.08 2.43
CA PRO A 69 -0.49 -2.02 1.61
C PRO A 69 0.34 -2.58 0.46
N CYS A 70 -0.12 -2.36 -0.76
CA CYS A 70 0.62 -2.70 -1.96
C CYS A 70 1.61 -1.58 -2.32
N ARG A 71 2.55 -1.90 -3.22
CA ARG A 71 3.53 -0.94 -3.72
C ARG A 71 2.94 0.35 -4.29
N HIS A 72 1.73 0.30 -4.85
CA HIS A 72 1.07 1.48 -5.40
C HIS A 72 0.69 2.47 -4.30
N VAL A 73 0.12 1.97 -3.19
CA VAL A 73 -0.26 2.82 -2.05
C VAL A 73 0.99 3.36 -1.37
N VAL A 74 2.03 2.53 -1.23
CA VAL A 74 3.34 2.96 -0.71
C VAL A 74 3.94 4.06 -1.57
N ALA A 75 4.00 3.89 -2.89
CA ALA A 75 4.52 4.89 -3.82
C ALA A 75 3.71 6.19 -3.79
N TYR A 76 2.39 6.08 -3.75
CA TYR A 76 1.50 7.24 -3.62
C TYR A 76 1.80 8.04 -2.34
N ARG A 77 1.89 7.36 -1.18
CA ARG A 77 2.20 8.01 0.11
C ARG A 77 3.58 8.63 0.14
N TYR A 78 4.56 8.01 -0.54
CA TYR A 78 5.89 8.60 -0.73
C TYR A 78 5.84 9.91 -1.51
N GLN A 79 5.11 9.95 -2.62
CA GLN A 79 4.97 11.16 -3.43
C GLN A 79 4.20 12.25 -2.68
N MET A 80 3.22 11.87 -1.86
CA MET A 80 2.50 12.77 -0.95
C MET A 80 3.30 13.12 0.32
N GLN A 81 4.57 12.71 0.41
CA GLN A 81 5.48 13.01 1.51
C GLN A 81 4.92 12.68 2.91
N CYS A 82 4.14 11.60 3.02
CA CYS A 82 3.61 11.14 4.30
C CYS A 82 4.73 10.59 5.20
N GLU A 83 4.81 11.05 6.46
CA GLU A 83 5.83 10.63 7.43
C GLU A 83 5.80 9.13 7.72
N HIS A 84 4.60 8.57 7.89
CA HIS A 84 4.39 7.14 8.05
C HIS A 84 3.90 6.54 6.72
N VAL A 85 4.81 5.98 5.93
CA VAL A 85 4.47 5.42 4.61
C VAL A 85 3.62 4.14 4.74
N VAL A 86 3.86 3.33 5.77
CA VAL A 86 3.02 2.16 6.09
C VAL A 86 2.55 2.26 7.54
N PRO A 87 1.46 3.01 7.79
CA PRO A 87 0.86 3.11 9.12
C PRO A 87 0.18 1.77 9.50
N ILE A 88 0.13 1.46 10.80
CA ILE A 88 -0.38 0.17 11.29
C ILE A 88 -1.87 0.01 11.01
N GLU A 89 -2.61 1.12 10.93
CA GLU A 89 -4.03 1.20 10.63
C GLU A 89 -4.37 0.70 9.21
N MET A 90 -3.38 0.60 8.33
CA MET A 90 -3.53 0.02 7.00
C MET A 90 -3.31 -1.50 6.97
N ILE A 91 -2.78 -2.07 8.05
CA ILE A 91 -2.62 -3.51 8.19
C ILE A 91 -3.96 -4.04 8.69
N ASP A 92 -4.58 -4.92 7.91
CA ASP A 92 -5.82 -5.58 8.31
C ASP A 92 -5.65 -6.25 9.67
N GLU A 93 -6.65 -6.09 10.56
CA GLU A 93 -6.65 -6.58 11.93
C GLU A 93 -6.31 -8.06 12.05
N ARG A 94 -6.58 -8.85 11.00
CA ARG A 94 -6.22 -10.27 10.93
C ARG A 94 -4.72 -10.55 11.04
N TYR A 95 -3.87 -9.54 10.86
CA TYR A 95 -2.41 -9.64 10.89
C TYR A 95 -1.76 -8.95 12.09
N ILE A 96 -2.54 -8.33 12.98
CA ILE A 96 -2.08 -7.55 14.15
C ILE A 96 -2.17 -8.38 15.43
#